data_AF-A0A9D2E2R7-F1
#
_entry.id   AF-A0A9D2E2R7-F1
#
_cell.length_a   1.000
_cell.length_b   1.000
_cell.length_c   1.000
_cell.angle_alpha   90.00
_cell.angle_beta   90.00
_cell.angle_gamma   90.00
#
_symmetry.space_group_name_H-M   'P 1'
#
loop_
_entity.id
_entity.type
_entity.pdbx_description
1 polymer ?
#
loop_
_entity_poly.entity_id
_entity_poly.type
_entity_poly.pdbx_seq_one_letter_code
_entity_poly.pdbx_strand_id
1 'polypeptide(L)'
;MTDAERKINSFLVDVFNDVLRLEEDDLAKGPYKNLSVSEMHVLDAVNCAAGDETMRELAARLRVTASTLTVAVKTLEQKGYLVRTRAEEDRRKVTVSLTDAARGALERHAAFHEKLVDRVSRRLTPGQMDQLADTLAALHGFFTDIQ
;
A
#
# COMPACT_ATOMS: atom_id res chain seq x y z
N MET A 1 -8.65 28.91 12.41
CA MET A 1 -8.84 27.46 12.38
C MET A 1 -9.93 27.08 13.36
N THR A 2 -11.05 26.53 12.88
CA THR A 2 -12.19 26.06 13.69
C THR A 2 -11.82 24.80 14.48
N ASP A 3 -12.64 24.42 15.46
CA ASP A 3 -12.46 23.13 16.18
C ASP A 3 -12.57 21.94 15.23
N ALA A 4 -13.45 22.02 14.22
CA ALA A 4 -13.58 20.99 13.20
C ALA A 4 -12.29 20.87 12.37
N GLU A 5 -11.73 21.99 11.91
CA GLU A 5 -10.46 22.01 11.16
C GLU A 5 -9.29 21.47 11.98
N ARG A 6 -9.22 21.78 13.29
CA ARG A 6 -8.21 21.19 14.19
C ARG A 6 -8.31 19.67 14.29
N LYS A 7 -9.54 19.15 14.45
CA LYS A 7 -9.78 17.70 14.51
C LYS A 7 -9.42 17.02 13.20
N ILE A 8 -9.74 17.62 12.06
CA ILE A 8 -9.36 17.10 10.74
C ILE A 8 -7.84 17.08 10.60
N ASN A 9 -7.14 18.17 10.94
CA ASN A 9 -5.68 18.21 10.84
C ASN A 9 -5.00 17.17 11.74
N SER A 10 -5.43 17.05 13.00
CA SER A 10 -4.95 16.00 13.92
C SER A 10 -5.27 14.61 13.36
N PHE A 11 -6.48 14.38 12.86
CA PHE A 11 -6.84 13.10 12.24
C PHE A 11 -5.93 12.75 11.06
N LEU A 12 -5.71 13.66 10.12
CA LEU A 12 -4.87 13.43 8.93
C LEU A 12 -3.42 13.07 9.27
N VAL A 13 -2.87 13.64 10.34
CA VAL A 13 -1.48 13.40 10.76
C VAL A 13 -1.38 12.20 11.71
N ASP A 14 -2.20 12.17 12.76
CA ASP A 14 -2.07 11.22 13.85
C ASP A 14 -2.56 9.83 13.43
N VAL A 15 -3.68 9.73 12.72
CA VAL A 15 -4.23 8.44 12.29
C VAL A 15 -3.33 7.78 11.25
N PHE A 16 -2.76 8.55 10.33
CA PHE A 16 -1.82 8.00 9.36
C PHE A 16 -0.59 7.39 10.05
N ASN A 17 -0.01 8.11 11.01
CA ASN A 17 1.12 7.61 11.79
C ASN A 17 0.75 6.42 12.70
N ASP A 18 -0.45 6.41 13.28
CA ASP A 18 -0.96 5.28 14.07
C ASP A 18 -1.13 4.03 13.21
N VAL A 19 -1.69 4.15 12.00
CA VAL A 19 -1.86 3.02 11.06
C VAL A 19 -0.50 2.46 10.67
N LEU A 20 0.45 3.31 10.27
CA LEU A 20 1.81 2.87 9.93
C LEU A 20 2.49 2.13 11.09
N ARG A 21 2.37 2.65 12.32
CA ARG A 21 2.93 2.00 13.52
C ARG A 21 2.32 0.63 13.77
N LEU A 22 1.00 0.51 13.65
CA LEU A 22 0.29 -0.75 13.84
C LEU A 22 0.71 -1.79 12.79
N GLU A 23 0.93 -1.35 11.56
CA GLU A 23 1.38 -2.19 10.46
C GLU A 23 2.82 -2.66 10.65
N GLU A 24 3.74 -1.75 11.02
CA GLU A 24 5.11 -2.07 11.38
C GLU A 24 5.17 -3.10 12.52
N ASP A 25 4.33 -2.91 13.54
CA ASP A 25 4.23 -3.84 14.67
C ASP A 25 3.72 -5.24 14.27
N ASP A 26 2.76 -5.34 13.34
CA ASP A 26 2.27 -6.63 12.83
C ASP A 26 3.34 -7.35 12.02
N LEU A 27 4.02 -6.62 11.13
CA LEU A 27 5.12 -7.13 10.31
C LEU A 27 6.28 -7.62 11.18
N ALA A 28 6.70 -6.83 12.17
CA ALA A 28 7.81 -7.16 13.06
C ALA A 28 7.59 -8.47 13.84
N LYS A 29 6.32 -8.80 14.15
CA LYS A 29 5.92 -10.03 14.86
C LYS A 29 5.63 -11.19 13.90
N GLY A 30 5.60 -10.95 12.60
CA GLY A 30 5.22 -11.92 11.57
C GLY A 30 6.38 -12.70 10.95
N PRO A 31 6.07 -13.68 10.07
CA PRO A 31 7.07 -14.42 9.31
C PRO A 31 7.75 -13.55 8.24
N TYR A 32 7.12 -12.42 7.87
CA TYR A 32 7.61 -11.47 6.87
C TYR A 32 8.27 -10.23 7.47
N LYS A 33 8.81 -10.33 8.69
CA LYS A 33 9.52 -9.25 9.41
C LYS A 33 10.76 -8.68 8.69
N ASN A 34 11.18 -9.31 7.60
CA ASN A 34 12.25 -8.83 6.72
C ASN A 34 11.74 -7.83 5.67
N LEU A 35 10.43 -7.57 5.58
CA LEU A 35 9.82 -6.52 4.77
C LEU A 35 9.54 -5.28 5.63
N SER A 36 9.75 -4.10 5.05
CA SER A 36 9.19 -2.85 5.55
C SER A 36 7.77 -2.63 5.02
N VAL A 37 6.99 -1.75 5.66
CA VAL A 37 5.67 -1.32 5.20
C VAL A 37 5.73 -0.79 3.76
N SER A 38 6.71 0.07 3.45
CA SER A 38 6.91 0.58 2.10
C SER A 38 7.19 -0.51 1.07
N GLU A 39 7.94 -1.55 1.46
CA GLU A 39 8.17 -2.71 0.58
C GLU A 39 6.89 -3.53 0.38
N MET A 40 6.04 -3.67 1.41
CA MET A 40 4.74 -4.30 1.28
C MET A 40 3.84 -3.56 0.28
N HIS A 41 3.77 -2.22 0.37
CA HIS A 41 3.01 -1.42 -0.58
C HIS A 41 3.54 -1.50 -2.02
N VAL A 42 4.84 -1.73 -2.21
CA VAL A 42 5.39 -2.03 -3.55
C VAL A 42 4.91 -3.39 -4.05
N LEU A 43 4.83 -4.42 -3.19
CA LEU A 43 4.25 -5.71 -3.56
C LEU A 43 2.77 -5.59 -3.92
N ASP A 44 1.99 -4.81 -3.17
CA ASP A 44 0.58 -4.53 -3.49
C ASP A 44 0.43 -3.85 -4.85
N ALA A 45 1.27 -2.86 -5.15
CA ALA A 45 1.23 -2.18 -6.44
C ALA A 45 1.55 -3.14 -7.60
N VAL A 46 2.54 -4.03 -7.43
CA VAL A 46 2.85 -5.08 -8.42
C VAL A 46 1.69 -6.08 -8.55
N ASN A 47 1.03 -6.45 -7.44
CA ASN A 47 -0.14 -7.31 -7.46
C ASN A 47 -1.29 -6.70 -8.28
N CYS A 48 -1.59 -5.42 -8.02
CA CYS A 48 -2.63 -4.67 -8.71
C CYS A 48 -2.33 -4.40 -10.19
N ALA A 49 -1.05 -4.46 -10.59
CA ALA A 49 -0.62 -4.36 -11.97
C ALA A 49 -0.78 -5.67 -12.77
N ALA A 50 -1.00 -6.81 -12.08
CA ALA A 50 -1.18 -8.14 -12.68
C ALA A 50 -0.07 -8.59 -13.65
N GLY A 51 1.13 -7.99 -13.57
CA GLY A 51 2.26 -8.31 -14.45
C GLY A 51 2.27 -7.57 -15.80
N ASP A 52 1.29 -6.73 -16.08
CA ASP A 52 1.14 -6.03 -17.36
C ASP A 52 1.88 -4.68 -17.42
N GLU A 53 2.16 -4.09 -16.24
CA GLU A 53 2.82 -2.79 -16.13
C GLU A 53 4.35 -2.89 -16.21
N THR A 54 4.91 -1.90 -16.90
CA THR A 54 6.34 -1.61 -16.90
C THR A 54 6.78 -0.94 -15.59
N MET A 55 8.09 -0.96 -15.34
CA MET A 55 8.70 -0.18 -14.24
C MET A 55 8.31 1.31 -14.26
N ARG A 56 8.06 1.91 -15.43
CA ARG A 56 7.67 3.31 -15.54
C ARG A 56 6.23 3.53 -15.07
N GLU A 57 5.33 2.65 -15.47
CA GLU A 57 3.91 2.69 -15.08
C GLU A 57 3.76 2.43 -13.58
N LEU A 58 4.46 1.42 -13.05
CA LEU A 58 4.50 1.15 -11.61
C LEU A 58 5.03 2.35 -10.80
N ALA A 59 6.06 3.04 -11.29
CA ALA A 59 6.62 4.20 -10.59
C ALA A 59 5.63 5.37 -10.56
N ALA A 60 4.92 5.60 -11.66
CA ALA A 60 3.87 6.60 -11.75
C ALA A 60 2.71 6.27 -10.80
N ARG A 61 2.26 5.01 -10.76
CA ARG A 61 1.21 4.51 -9.86
C ARG A 61 1.57 4.74 -8.39
N LEU A 62 2.80 4.42 -8.00
CA LEU A 62 3.32 4.62 -6.65
C LEU A 62 3.72 6.08 -6.35
N ARG A 63 3.65 6.99 -7.34
CA ARG A 63 4.09 8.39 -7.23
C ARG A 63 5.51 8.55 -6.72
N VAL A 64 6.39 7.63 -7.13
CA VAL A 64 7.82 7.65 -6.80
C VAL A 64 8.63 7.84 -8.07
N THR A 65 9.90 8.22 -7.91
CA THR A 65 10.82 8.27 -9.05
C THR A 65 11.15 6.85 -9.55
N ALA A 66 11.46 6.72 -10.84
CA ALA A 66 11.88 5.45 -11.41
C ALA A 66 13.14 4.88 -10.72
N SER A 67 14.04 5.73 -10.23
CA SER A 67 15.21 5.31 -9.46
C SER A 67 14.81 4.74 -8.09
N THR A 68 13.90 5.40 -7.38
CA THR A 68 13.35 4.88 -6.10
C THR A 68 12.71 3.52 -6.30
N LEU A 69 11.84 3.37 -7.31
CA LEU A 69 11.22 2.07 -7.58
C LEU A 69 12.24 1.01 -7.97
N THR A 70 13.25 1.36 -8.77
CA THR A 70 14.30 0.42 -9.18
C THR A 70 15.07 -0.12 -7.98
N VAL A 71 15.37 0.73 -6.99
CA VAL A 71 16.01 0.31 -5.74
C VAL A 71 15.08 -0.62 -4.96
N ALA A 72 13.81 -0.26 -4.78
CA ALA A 72 12.83 -1.09 -4.07
C ALA A 72 12.65 -2.48 -4.71
N VAL A 73 12.45 -2.54 -6.03
CA VAL A 73 12.30 -3.79 -6.78
C VAL A 73 13.56 -4.64 -6.68
N LYS A 74 14.76 -4.04 -6.78
CA LYS A 74 16.02 -4.78 -6.62
C LYS A 74 16.12 -5.39 -5.22
N THR A 75 15.78 -4.64 -4.18
CA THR A 75 15.79 -5.14 -2.79
C THR A 75 14.80 -6.29 -2.61
N LEU A 76 13.58 -6.15 -3.12
CA LEU A 76 12.53 -7.17 -3.05
C LEU A 76 12.87 -8.44 -3.83
N GLU A 77 13.52 -8.31 -4.99
CA GLU A 77 14.05 -9.43 -5.76
C GLU A 77 15.16 -10.16 -4.98
N GLN A 78 16.09 -9.42 -4.36
CA GLN A 78 17.14 -10.01 -3.51
C GLN A 78 16.57 -10.73 -2.28
N LYS A 79 15.44 -10.25 -1.75
CA LYS A 79 14.70 -10.89 -0.66
C LYS A 79 13.83 -12.06 -1.11
N GLY A 80 13.72 -12.32 -2.43
CA GLY A 80 12.97 -13.44 -3.00
C GLY A 80 11.47 -13.20 -3.18
N TYR A 81 11.01 -11.94 -3.14
CA TYR A 81 9.60 -11.58 -3.25
C TYR A 81 9.18 -11.20 -4.69
N LEU A 82 10.10 -10.70 -5.49
CA LEU A 82 9.83 -10.28 -6.87
C LEU A 82 10.74 -10.98 -7.87
N VAL A 83 10.25 -11.14 -9.09
CA VAL A 83 11.03 -11.60 -10.25
C VAL A 83 10.91 -10.58 -11.37
N ARG A 84 12.04 -10.17 -11.94
CA ARG A 84 12.07 -9.32 -13.13
C ARG A 84 12.14 -10.17 -14.39
N THR A 85 11.25 -9.90 -15.33
CA THR A 85 11.24 -10.53 -16.64
C THR A 85 11.48 -9.48 -17.71
N ARG A 86 12.36 -9.78 -18.66
CA ARG A 86 12.52 -8.97 -19.88
C ARG A 86 11.61 -9.56 -20.95
N ALA A 87 10.80 -8.72 -21.59
CA ALA A 87 9.98 -9.20 -22.70
C ALA A 87 10.89 -9.72 -23.83
N GLU A 88 10.52 -10.87 -24.41
CA GLU A 88 11.23 -11.47 -25.55
C GLU A 88 11.20 -10.53 -26.77
N GLU A 89 10.04 -9.91 -27.01
CA GLU A 89 9.76 -9.07 -28.17
C GLU A 89 10.41 -7.67 -28.09
N ASP A 90 10.50 -7.10 -26.89
CA ASP A 90 11.26 -5.87 -26.64
C ASP A 90 12.06 -6.00 -25.34
N ARG A 91 13.35 -6.30 -25.46
CA ARG A 91 14.28 -6.44 -24.34
C ARG A 91 14.45 -5.16 -23.50
N ARG A 92 13.95 -4.01 -23.97
CA ARG A 92 13.89 -2.75 -23.21
C ARG A 92 12.70 -2.72 -22.25
N LYS A 93 11.67 -3.53 -22.48
CA LYS A 93 10.51 -3.68 -21.59
C LYS A 93 10.86 -4.66 -20.47
N VAL A 94 10.90 -4.15 -19.25
CA VAL A 94 11.07 -4.93 -18.01
C VAL A 94 9.75 -4.90 -17.27
N THR A 95 9.19 -6.09 -17.02
CA THR A 95 8.03 -6.30 -16.15
C THR A 95 8.49 -6.97 -14.86
N VAL A 96 7.64 -6.90 -13.84
CA VAL A 96 7.90 -7.45 -12.51
C VAL A 96 6.71 -8.30 -12.10
N SER A 97 6.97 -9.48 -11.54
CA SER A 97 5.95 -10.39 -11.06
C SER A 97 6.24 -10.84 -9.63
N LEU A 98 5.17 -11.26 -8.94
CA LEU A 98 5.21 -11.76 -7.57
C LEU A 98 5.68 -13.21 -7.52
N THR A 99 6.49 -13.57 -6.53
CA THR A 99 6.73 -14.96 -6.14
C THR A 99 5.64 -15.47 -5.20
N ASP A 100 5.63 -16.78 -4.91
CA ASP A 100 4.73 -17.37 -3.91
C ASP A 100 4.96 -16.78 -2.50
N ALA A 101 6.21 -16.46 -2.17
CA ALA A 101 6.54 -15.78 -0.91
C ALA A 101 5.89 -14.40 -0.83
N ALA A 102 5.81 -13.66 -1.94
CA ALA A 102 5.12 -12.38 -1.98
C ALA A 102 3.60 -12.53 -1.89
N ARG A 103 3.02 -13.55 -2.53
CA ARG A 103 1.58 -13.83 -2.40
C ARG A 103 1.20 -14.11 -0.94
N GLY A 104 1.98 -14.94 -0.24
CA GLY A 104 1.77 -15.19 1.18
C GLY A 104 1.94 -13.94 2.06
N ALA A 105 2.85 -13.02 1.68
CA ALA A 105 3.02 -11.74 2.36
C ALA A 105 1.79 -10.83 2.18
N LEU A 106 1.26 -10.76 0.96
CA LEU A 106 0.07 -10.00 0.61
C LEU A 106 -1.20 -10.54 1.28
N GLU A 107 -1.36 -11.85 1.35
CA GLU A 107 -2.49 -12.47 2.09
C GLU A 107 -2.50 -12.07 3.56
N ARG A 108 -1.32 -12.07 4.21
CA ARG A 108 -1.20 -11.60 5.59
C ARG A 108 -1.51 -10.11 5.70
N HIS A 109 -1.01 -9.31 4.77
CA HIS A 109 -1.25 -7.86 4.75
C HIS A 109 -2.73 -7.53 4.58
N ALA A 110 -3.44 -8.22 3.66
CA ALA A 110 -4.89 -8.12 3.51
C ALA A 110 -5.62 -8.51 4.80
N ALA A 111 -5.23 -9.61 5.44
CA ALA A 111 -5.81 -10.05 6.71
C ALA A 111 -5.55 -9.06 7.87
N PHE A 112 -4.46 -8.29 7.83
CA PHE A 112 -4.23 -7.19 8.76
C PHE A 112 -5.22 -6.05 8.54
N HIS A 113 -5.41 -5.60 7.29
CA HIS A 113 -6.38 -4.55 6.95
C HIS A 113 -7.81 -4.95 7.32
N GLU A 114 -8.22 -6.18 7.04
CA GLU A 114 -9.53 -6.70 7.43
C GLU A 114 -9.75 -6.63 8.96
N LYS A 115 -8.74 -7.00 9.75
CA LYS A 115 -8.81 -6.89 11.22
C LYS A 115 -8.87 -5.45 11.69
N LEU A 116 -8.18 -4.53 11.02
CA LEU A 116 -8.23 -3.10 11.36
C LEU A 116 -9.64 -2.55 11.12
N VAL A 117 -10.24 -2.87 9.96
CA VAL A 117 -11.62 -2.49 9.62
C VAL A 117 -12.64 -3.11 10.58
N ASP A 118 -12.53 -4.40 10.92
CA ASP A 118 -13.40 -5.07 11.90
C ASP A 118 -13.33 -4.40 13.29
N ARG A 119 -12.14 -3.97 13.73
CA ARG A 119 -12.00 -3.27 15.00
C ARG A 119 -12.62 -1.88 14.99
N VAL A 120 -12.57 -1.19 13.85
CA VAL A 120 -13.23 0.12 13.68
C VAL A 120 -14.74 -0.06 13.64
N SER A 121 -15.25 -1.03 12.88
CA SER A 121 -16.70 -1.26 12.73
C SER A 121 -17.38 -1.60 14.06
N ARG A 122 -16.69 -2.29 14.98
CA ARG A 122 -17.20 -2.58 16.34
C ARG A 122 -17.39 -1.33 17.21
N ARG A 123 -16.82 -0.18 16.84
CA ARG A 123 -16.95 1.08 17.58
C ARG A 123 -18.01 2.02 17.02
N LEU A 124 -18.57 1.69 15.87
CA LEU A 124 -19.50 2.54 15.13
C LEU A 124 -20.83 1.83 14.96
N THR A 125 -21.93 2.58 14.96
CA THR A 125 -23.19 2.07 14.45
C THR A 125 -23.12 1.90 12.93
N PRO A 126 -23.99 1.08 12.30
CA PRO A 126 -24.03 0.95 10.85
C PRO A 126 -24.13 2.31 10.13
N GLY A 127 -25.03 3.20 10.60
CA GLY A 127 -25.17 4.53 10.01
C GLY A 127 -23.94 5.44 10.21
N GLN A 128 -23.19 5.28 11.30
CA GLN A 128 -21.91 6.01 11.47
C GLN A 128 -20.83 5.47 10.54
N MET A 129 -20.82 4.16 10.28
CA MET A 129 -19.89 3.54 9.33
C MET A 129 -20.15 4.02 7.90
N ASP A 130 -21.40 4.04 7.49
CA ASP A 130 -21.80 4.53 6.16
C ASP A 130 -21.41 6.02 5.99
N GLN A 131 -21.74 6.86 6.97
CA GLN A 131 -21.37 8.27 6.95
C GLN A 131 -19.85 8.49 6.91
N LEU A 132 -19.08 7.67 7.64
CA LEU A 132 -17.62 7.73 7.60
C LEU A 132 -17.09 7.35 6.22
N ALA A 133 -17.61 6.28 5.60
CA ALA A 133 -17.21 5.85 4.27
C ALA A 133 -17.46 6.95 3.21
N ASP A 134 -18.64 7.56 3.22
CA ASP A 134 -18.99 8.66 2.29
C ASP A 134 -18.08 9.88 2.49
N THR A 135 -17.79 10.23 3.75
CA THR A 135 -16.96 11.40 4.07
C THR A 135 -15.49 11.16 3.69
N LEU A 136 -14.98 9.93 3.88
CA LEU A 136 -13.64 9.54 3.45
C LEU A 136 -13.53 9.52 1.92
N ALA A 137 -14.58 9.11 1.21
CA ALA A 137 -14.61 9.16 -0.26
C ALA A 137 -14.50 10.60 -0.78
N ALA A 138 -15.21 11.56 -0.16
CA ALA A 138 -15.10 12.98 -0.49
C ALA A 138 -13.69 13.52 -0.23
N LEU A 139 -13.08 13.15 0.91
CA LEU A 139 -11.70 13.52 1.24
C LEU A 139 -10.68 12.94 0.25
N HIS A 140 -10.85 11.68 -0.14
CA HIS A 140 -10.00 11.03 -1.15
C HIS A 140 -10.14 11.72 -2.53
N GLY A 141 -11.37 12.12 -2.90
CA GLY A 141 -11.64 12.90 -4.11
C GLY A 141 -10.81 14.18 -4.16
N PHE A 142 -10.78 14.95 -3.08
CA PHE A 142 -9.94 16.15 -2.97
C PHE A 142 -8.46 15.86 -3.28
N PHE A 143 -7.88 14.80 -2.71
CA PHE A 143 -6.47 14.46 -2.97
C PHE A 143 -6.23 13.99 -4.40
N THR A 144 -7.23 13.43 -5.07
CA THR A 144 -7.13 13.01 -6.48
C THR A 144 -7.19 14.23 -7.42
N ASP A 145 -7.96 15.25 -7.05
CA ASP A 145 -8.16 16.46 -7.88
C ASP A 145 -6.98 17.44 -7.85
N ILE A 146 -6.20 17.47 -6.76
CA ILE A 146 -5.05 18.38 -6.60
C ILE A 146 -3.72 17.84 -7.15
N GLN A 147 -3.76 16.73 -7.89
CA GLN A 147 -2.60 16.02 -8.43
C GLN A 147 -2.41 16.28 -9.92
#